data_AF-A0A951WXB5-F1
#
_entry.id   AF-A0A951WXB5-F1
#
_cell.length_a   1.000
_cell.length_b   1.000
_cell.length_c   1.000
_cell.angle_alpha   90.00
_cell.angle_beta   90.00
_cell.angle_gamma   90.00
#
_symmetry.space_group_name_H-M   'P 1'
#
loop_
_entity.id
_entity.type
_entity.pdbx_description
1 polymer ?
#
loop_
_entity_poly.entity_id
_entity_poly.type
_entity_poly.pdbx_seq_one_letter_code
_entity_poly.pdbx_strand_id
1 'polypeptide(L)'
;MSTLVRFTVGTAFTTIALPFFLDWARDEAEKQIDRMQEAVHFTPGAESPITAEVVVGGIGLTAGHFIVARVLGLRFGAALLSLFMAAVIGGSIFIYRAVGDER
;
A
#
# COMPACT_ATOMS: atom_id res chain seq x y z
N MET A 1 -6.49 -25.28 -11.61
CA MET A 1 -5.86 -23.96 -11.81
C MET A 1 -4.35 -24.09 -11.72
N SER A 2 -3.60 -23.69 -12.75
CA SER A 2 -2.14 -23.82 -12.78
C SER A 2 -1.47 -22.86 -11.78
N THR A 3 -0.21 -23.15 -11.42
CA THR A 3 0.61 -22.29 -10.54
C THR A 3 0.71 -20.86 -11.09
N LEU A 4 0.82 -20.72 -12.41
CA LEU A 4 0.91 -19.42 -13.08
C LEU A 4 -0.39 -18.61 -12.93
N VAL A 5 -1.55 -19.24 -13.05
CA VAL A 5 -2.84 -18.55 -12.86
C VAL A 5 -3.00 -18.11 -11.40
N ARG A 6 -2.67 -18.97 -10.44
CA ARG A 6 -2.69 -18.62 -9.00
C ARG A 6 -1.78 -17.45 -8.69
N PHE A 7 -0.56 -17.46 -9.24
CA PHE A 7 0.42 -16.38 -9.08
C PHE A 7 -0.11 -15.06 -9.66
N THR A 8 -0.68 -15.12 -10.86
CA THR A 8 -1.23 -13.93 -11.55
C THR A 8 -2.38 -13.34 -10.76
N VAL A 9 -3.32 -14.16 -10.27
CA VAL A 9 -4.45 -13.70 -9.45
C VAL A 9 -3.98 -13.07 -8.14
N GLY A 10 -3.03 -13.72 -7.44
CA GLY A 10 -2.47 -13.17 -6.20
C GLY A 10 -1.72 -11.84 -6.41
N THR A 11 -0.98 -11.73 -7.52
CA THR A 11 -0.28 -10.48 -7.90
C THR A 11 -1.29 -9.38 -8.26
N ALA A 12 -2.30 -9.70 -9.07
CA ALA A 12 -3.31 -8.75 -9.53
C ALA A 12 -4.12 -8.16 -8.37
N PHE A 13 -4.49 -8.98 -7.38
CA PHE A 13 -5.20 -8.54 -6.18
C PHE A 13 -4.47 -7.37 -5.50
N THR A 14 -3.19 -7.56 -5.17
CA THR A 14 -2.40 -6.52 -4.50
C THR A 14 -2.04 -5.37 -5.42
N THR A 15 -1.80 -5.64 -6.71
CA THR A 15 -1.53 -4.60 -7.72
C THR A 15 -2.68 -3.60 -7.83
N ILE A 16 -3.92 -4.09 -7.76
CA ILE A 16 -5.12 -3.26 -7.81
C ILE A 16 -5.31 -2.52 -6.49
N ALA A 17 -5.16 -3.20 -5.36
CA ALA A 17 -5.40 -2.60 -4.04
C ALA A 17 -4.35 -1.55 -3.65
N LEU A 18 -3.09 -1.72 -4.08
CA LEU A 18 -1.97 -0.89 -3.63
C LEU A 18 -2.12 0.60 -4.01
N PRO A 19 -2.46 0.99 -5.26
CA PRO A 19 -2.70 2.39 -5.59
C PRO A 19 -3.75 3.06 -4.71
N PHE A 20 -4.88 2.39 -4.42
CA PHE A 20 -5.92 2.96 -3.55
C PHE A 20 -5.44 3.14 -2.11
N PHE A 21 -4.66 2.19 -1.59
CA PHE A 21 -4.04 2.33 -0.28
C PHE A 21 -3.06 3.50 -0.25
N LEU A 22 -2.23 3.67 -1.28
CA LEU A 22 -1.25 4.76 -1.36
C LEU A 22 -1.92 6.13 -1.51
N ASP A 23 -2.97 6.24 -2.34
CA ASP A 23 -3.78 7.46 -2.47
C ASP A 23 -4.38 7.84 -1.10
N TRP A 24 -5.05 6.89 -0.44
CA TRP A 24 -5.64 7.12 0.89
C TRP A 24 -4.59 7.44 1.96
N ALA A 25 -3.45 6.75 1.97
CA ALA A 25 -2.40 6.98 2.94
C ALA A 25 -1.75 8.36 2.77
N ARG A 26 -1.64 8.84 1.53
CA ARG A 26 -1.21 10.21 1.23
C ARG A 26 -2.19 11.23 1.82
N ASP A 27 -3.48 11.07 1.58
CA ASP A 27 -4.50 11.98 2.12
C ASP A 27 -4.47 12.04 3.66
N GLU A 28 -4.26 10.90 4.32
CA GLU A 28 -4.19 10.86 5.78
C GLU A 28 -2.90 11.50 6.32
N ALA A 29 -1.79 11.33 5.62
CA ALA A 29 -0.53 11.99 5.94
C ALA A 29 -0.65 13.52 5.76
N GLU A 30 -1.28 14.00 4.68
CA GLU A 30 -1.51 15.44 4.45
C GLU A 30 -2.36 16.05 5.58
N LYS A 31 -3.48 15.43 5.95
CA LYS A 31 -4.28 15.88 7.10
C LYS A 31 -3.49 15.92 8.40
N GLN A 32 -2.60 14.95 8.61
CA GLN A 32 -1.76 14.94 9.80
C GLN A 32 -0.74 16.07 9.79
N ILE A 33 -0.13 16.36 8.65
CA ILE A 33 0.77 17.49 8.47
C ILE A 33 0.03 18.80 8.74
N ASP A 34 -1.20 18.97 8.24
CA ASP A 34 -2.02 20.16 8.51
C ASP A 34 -2.29 20.32 10.02
N ARG A 35 -2.68 19.25 10.70
CA ARG A 35 -2.86 19.24 12.17
C ARG A 35 -1.57 19.62 12.91
N MET A 36 -0.44 19.07 12.47
CA MET A 36 0.87 19.38 13.05
C MET A 36 1.23 20.85 12.83
N GLN A 37 0.89 21.44 11.68
CA GLN A 37 1.10 22.85 11.36
C GLN A 37 0.20 23.79 12.18
N GLU A 38 -1.06 23.42 12.41
CA GLU A 38 -1.97 24.15 13.31
C GLU A 38 -1.50 24.11 14.78
N ALA A 39 -0.90 22.98 15.19
CA ALA A 39 -0.38 22.77 16.54
C ALA A 39 0.99 23.44 16.82
N VAL A 40 1.59 24.14 15.84
CA VAL A 40 2.92 24.78 15.94
C VAL A 40 2.98 25.88 17.01
N HIS A 41 1.85 26.30 17.59
CA HIS A 41 1.88 27.13 18.79
C HIS A 41 2.52 26.44 20.01
N PHE A 42 2.61 25.09 20.06
CA PHE A 42 3.07 24.39 21.26
C PHE A 42 4.17 23.32 21.12
N THR A 43 4.47 22.72 19.96
CA THR A 43 5.76 22.00 19.71
C THR A 43 5.86 21.43 18.29
N PRO A 44 6.64 22.06 17.37
CA PRO A 44 6.87 21.47 16.05
C PRO A 44 7.65 20.14 16.14
N GLY A 45 7.15 19.10 15.48
CA GLY A 45 7.86 17.82 15.29
C GLY A 45 7.63 16.74 16.37
N ALA A 46 6.69 16.92 17.30
CA ALA A 46 6.36 15.90 18.29
C ALA A 46 5.59 14.69 17.71
N GLU A 47 4.81 14.91 16.65
CA GLU A 47 3.99 13.86 16.03
C GLU A 47 4.61 13.37 14.71
N SER A 48 4.52 12.07 14.45
CA SER A 48 4.97 11.44 13.20
C SER A 48 4.02 11.81 12.07
N PRO A 49 4.48 12.16 10.85
CA PRO A 49 3.60 12.40 9.70
C PRO A 49 2.95 11.13 9.14
N ILE A 50 3.39 9.96 9.61
CA ILE A 50 2.75 8.68 9.34
C ILE A 50 1.88 8.34 10.55
N THR A 51 0.57 8.29 10.34
CA THR A 51 -0.41 7.93 11.37
C THR A 51 -0.37 6.44 11.70
N ALA A 52 -0.87 6.06 12.88
CA ALA A 52 -1.02 4.66 13.26
C ALA A 52 -1.97 3.91 12.30
N GLU A 53 -2.99 4.60 11.79
CA GLU A 53 -3.97 4.12 10.82
C GLU A 53 -3.29 3.70 9.51
N VAL A 54 -2.35 4.51 9.00
CA VAL A 54 -1.59 4.18 7.79
C VAL A 54 -0.73 2.93 8.00
N VAL A 55 -0.09 2.81 9.17
CA VAL A 55 0.70 1.61 9.53
C VAL A 55 -0.19 0.37 9.60
N VAL A 56 -1.33 0.46 10.28
CA VAL A 56 -2.31 -0.63 10.37
C VAL A 56 -2.85 -1.01 9.00
N GLY A 57 -3.13 -0.04 8.13
CA GLY A 57 -3.54 -0.27 6.75
C GLY A 57 -2.47 -1.02 5.93
N GLY A 58 -1.20 -0.64 6.06
CA GLY A 58 -0.08 -1.32 5.40
C GLY A 58 0.12 -2.76 5.88
N ILE A 59 -0.01 -3.00 7.18
CA ILE A 59 -0.02 -4.35 7.77
C ILE A 59 -1.21 -5.15 7.22
N GLY A 60 -2.41 -4.55 7.18
CA GLY A 60 -3.61 -5.18 6.66
C GLY A 60 -3.50 -5.58 5.18
N LEU A 61 -2.95 -4.70 4.34
CA LEU A 61 -2.72 -4.98 2.92
C LEU A 61 -1.72 -6.14 2.75
N THR A 62 -0.62 -6.12 3.50
CA THR A 62 0.41 -7.15 3.44
C THR A 62 -0.11 -8.49 3.95
N ALA A 63 -0.78 -8.51 5.10
CA ALA A 63 -1.40 -9.71 5.65
C ALA A 63 -2.49 -10.25 4.71
N GLY A 64 -3.30 -9.37 4.12
CA GLY A 64 -4.30 -9.69 3.12
C GLY A 64 -3.70 -10.40 1.90
N HIS A 65 -2.56 -9.92 1.40
CA HIS A 65 -1.84 -10.61 0.33
C HIS A 65 -1.47 -12.05 0.71
N PHE A 66 -0.90 -12.26 1.89
CA PHE A 66 -0.51 -13.60 2.34
C PHE A 66 -1.70 -14.52 2.61
N ILE A 67 -2.82 -13.99 3.10
CA ILE A 67 -4.07 -14.73 3.23
C ILE A 67 -4.56 -15.19 1.84
N VAL A 68 -4.63 -14.28 0.87
CA VAL A 68 -5.02 -14.61 -0.52
C VAL A 68 -4.07 -15.63 -1.14
N ALA A 69 -2.76 -15.44 -0.99
CA ALA A 69 -1.76 -16.39 -1.47
C ALA A 69 -1.92 -17.78 -0.84
N ARG A 70 -2.25 -17.84 0.45
CA ARG A 70 -2.49 -19.09 1.18
C ARG A 70 -3.78 -19.78 0.74
N VAL A 71 -4.84 -19.03 0.45
CA VAL A 71 -6.11 -19.53 -0.12
C VAL A 71 -5.88 -20.09 -1.52
N LEU A 72 -5.08 -19.42 -2.34
CA LEU A 72 -4.70 -19.88 -3.68
C LEU A 72 -3.71 -21.06 -3.67
N GLY A 73 -3.20 -21.44 -2.49
CA GLY A 73 -2.24 -22.54 -2.34
C GLY A 73 -0.87 -22.23 -2.95
N LEU A 74 -0.44 -20.96 -2.90
CA LEU A 74 0.91 -20.57 -3.31
C LEU A 74 1.93 -20.96 -2.24
N ARG A 75 3.10 -21.42 -2.68
CA ARG A 75 4.26 -21.62 -1.80
C ARG A 75 4.75 -20.24 -1.33
N PHE A 76 5.31 -20.18 -0.13
CA PHE A 76 5.77 -18.92 0.47
C PHE A 76 6.70 -18.10 -0.43
N GLY A 77 7.68 -18.73 -1.09
CA GLY A 77 8.56 -18.04 -2.04
C GLY A 77 7.82 -17.46 -3.26
N ALA A 78 6.79 -18.15 -3.77
CA ALA A 78 5.95 -17.64 -4.85
C ALA A 78 5.06 -16.49 -4.38
N ALA A 79 4.57 -16.54 -3.13
CA ALA A 79 3.83 -15.44 -2.50
C ALA A 79 4.71 -14.19 -2.32
N LEU A 80 5.94 -14.35 -1.85
CA LEU A 80 6.90 -13.24 -1.74
C LEU A 80 7.19 -12.61 -3.10
N LEU A 81 7.43 -13.42 -4.12
CA LEU A 81 7.67 -12.92 -5.47
C LEU A 81 6.44 -12.20 -6.03
N SER A 82 5.22 -12.72 -5.81
CA SER A 82 4.00 -12.03 -6.26
C SER A 82 3.77 -10.72 -5.54
N LEU A 83 4.09 -10.65 -4.24
CA LEU A 83 4.01 -9.40 -3.46
C LEU A 83 5.00 -8.37 -4.02
N PHE A 84 6.24 -8.78 -4.28
CA PHE A 84 7.26 -7.90 -4.86
C PHE A 84 6.82 -7.38 -6.24
N MET A 85 6.34 -8.26 -7.12
CA MET A 85 5.84 -7.86 -8.44
C MET A 85 4.64 -6.91 -8.32
N ALA A 86 3.72 -7.18 -7.40
CA ALA A 86 2.57 -6.32 -7.16
C ALA A 86 2.99 -4.94 -6.62
N ALA A 87 4.00 -4.88 -5.74
CA ALA A 87 4.55 -3.65 -5.23
C ALA A 87 5.19 -2.79 -6.34
N VAL A 88 5.99 -3.41 -7.21
CA VAL A 88 6.61 -2.72 -8.35
C VAL A 88 5.55 -2.20 -9.32
N ILE A 89 4.60 -3.04 -9.74
CA ILE A 89 3.58 -2.66 -10.72
C ILE A 89 2.61 -1.64 -10.12
N GLY A 90 2.02 -1.94 -8.97
CA GLY A 90 1.06 -1.06 -8.30
C GLY A 90 1.69 0.27 -7.90
N GLY A 91 2.93 0.26 -7.39
CA GLY A 91 3.68 1.49 -7.11
C GLY A 91 3.94 2.31 -8.37
N SER A 92 4.30 1.68 -9.49
CA SER A 92 4.47 2.38 -10.77
C SER A 92 3.17 3.00 -11.28
N ILE A 93 2.03 2.30 -11.12
CA ILE A 93 0.70 2.82 -11.48
C ILE A 93 0.36 4.05 -10.62
N PHE A 94 0.59 3.97 -9.31
CA PHE A 94 0.38 5.10 -8.40
C PHE A 94 1.23 6.31 -8.80
N ILE A 95 2.53 6.12 -9.03
CA ILE A 95 3.44 7.19 -9.44
C ILE A 95 3.00 7.80 -10.78
N TYR A 96 2.62 6.97 -11.75
CA TYR A 96 2.14 7.45 -13.04
C TYR A 96 0.87 8.31 -12.92
N ARG A 97 -0.08 7.89 -12.07
CA ARG A 97 -1.30 8.66 -11.78
C ARG A 97 -0.98 9.98 -11.07
N ALA A 98 -0.15 9.92 -10.02
CA ALA A 98 0.25 11.11 -9.27
C ALA A 98 0.95 12.15 -10.15
N VAL A 99 1.86 11.74 -11.03
CA VAL A 99 2.53 12.64 -12.00
C VAL A 99 1.57 13.14 -13.08
N GLY A 100 0.57 12.34 -13.45
CA GLY A 100 -0.45 12.72 -14.42
C GLY A 100 -1.43 13.77 -13.88
N ASP A 101 -1.83 13.65 -12.61
CA ASP A 101 -2.78 14.56 -11.95
C ASP A 101 -2.17 15.94 -11.62
N GLU A 102 -0.85 16.07 -11.59
CA GLU A 102 -0.12 17.33 -11.38
C GLU A 102 -0.02 18.22 -12.64
N ARG A 103 -0.53 17.77 -13.80
CA ARG A 103 -0.54 18.52 -15.08
C ARG A 103 -1.90 19.08 -15.44
#